data_AF-A0A961ATS9-F1
#
_entry.id   AF-A0A961ATS9-F1
#
_cell.length_a   1.000
_cell.length_b   1.000
_cell.length_c   1.000
_cell.angle_alpha   90.00
_cell.angle_beta   90.00
_cell.angle_gamma   90.00
#
_symmetry.space_group_name_H-M   'P 1'
#
loop_
_entity.id
_entity.type
_entity.pdbx_description
1 polymer ?
#
loop_
_entity_poly.entity_id
_entity_poly.type
_entity_poly.pdbx_seq_one_letter_code
_entity_poly.pdbx_strand_id
1 'polypeptide(L)'
;MKGSTWLAGYIVLALALIGGAGFFFAKGLGAYNEGFTGWDNLSSRIAKLEKEVPYPSEENEKEFASTVEQYRKDVDALYQSLDRYQKPLETNLSDSNFTTQILAGKVDEFKAFAAEKGMEIKNADQFYMAMEAYQSTFPKPGVVPFLNYQLDAIDHLLRTMAEAGVAKLNFVNREDLPGETEDTGDQPVGIEAGKVVQKYPVNLKFEASHGAFQRFVNQIANDKDYFLVLRLVRVENSNAGGPDLAPSGEQGPVFVDSEGNPVPKDVDDEIRASTSDYSGLVEAFTSRGYQLQKQDARIIFGQETLDVFAVVDLVRFLPPDEVELLGKQSDSGKSKAKKR
;
A
#
# COMPACT_ATOMS: atom_id res chain seq x y z
N MET A 1 26.47 65.29 81.32
CA MET A 1 25.57 64.39 80.57
C MET A 1 24.19 65.02 80.41
N LYS A 2 23.87 65.56 79.23
CA LYS A 2 22.51 65.76 78.69
C LYS A 2 22.65 65.71 77.16
N GLY A 3 22.61 64.50 76.59
CA GLY A 3 22.72 64.29 75.15
C GLY A 3 21.44 64.74 74.44
N SER A 4 21.58 65.42 73.30
CA SER A 4 20.50 66.10 72.57
C SER A 4 19.49 65.13 71.94
N THR A 5 18.35 64.93 72.59
CA THR A 5 17.21 64.13 72.11
C THR A 5 16.67 64.60 70.75
N TRP A 6 16.80 65.89 70.42
CA TRP A 6 16.43 66.45 69.12
C TRP A 6 17.31 65.94 67.97
N LEU A 7 18.62 65.80 68.19
CA LEU A 7 19.55 65.28 67.17
C LEU A 7 19.27 63.80 66.87
N ALA A 8 18.94 63.03 67.91
CA ALA A 8 18.54 61.62 67.76
C ALA A 8 17.24 61.49 66.95
N GLY A 9 16.24 62.35 67.20
CA GLY A 9 15.00 62.37 66.41
C GLY A 9 15.21 62.73 64.94
N TYR A 10 16.09 63.70 64.64
CA TYR A 10 16.40 64.07 63.26
C TYR A 10 17.15 62.98 62.51
N ILE A 11 18.08 62.27 63.17
CA ILE A 11 18.80 61.13 62.57
C ILE A 11 17.83 60.00 62.21
N VAL A 12 16.87 59.67 63.09
CA VAL A 12 15.87 58.64 62.81
C VAL A 12 14.96 59.04 61.63
N LEU A 13 14.52 60.31 61.58
CA LEU A 13 13.71 60.81 60.47
C LEU A 13 14.48 60.80 59.13
N ALA A 14 15.74 61.23 59.15
CA ALA A 14 16.61 61.23 57.97
C ALA A 14 16.87 59.80 57.46
N LEU A 15 17.12 58.84 58.36
CA LEU A 15 17.27 57.42 58.01
C LEU A 15 15.97 56.83 57.45
N ALA A 16 14.80 57.23 57.98
CA ALA A 16 13.51 56.81 57.45
C ALA A 16 13.23 57.37 56.04
N LEU A 17 13.59 58.63 55.77
CA LEU A 17 13.45 59.24 54.44
C LEU A 17 14.42 58.63 53.42
N ILE A 18 15.68 58.40 53.80
CA ILE A 18 16.67 57.76 52.92
C ILE A 18 16.29 56.30 52.66
N GLY A 19 15.85 55.57 53.71
CA GLY A 19 15.37 54.20 53.58
C GLY A 19 14.10 54.10 52.72
N GLY A 20 13.15 55.03 52.90
CA GLY A 20 11.93 55.12 52.09
C GLY A 20 12.22 55.44 50.63
N ALA A 21 13.06 56.44 50.35
CA ALA A 21 13.47 56.78 48.99
C ALA A 21 14.24 55.63 48.32
N GLY A 22 15.13 54.95 49.05
CA GLY A 22 15.84 53.76 48.58
C GLY A 22 14.89 52.61 48.25
N PHE A 23 13.84 52.39 49.06
CA PHE A 23 12.82 51.37 48.80
C PHE A 23 11.99 51.68 47.55
N PHE A 24 11.54 52.92 47.37
CA PHE A 24 10.79 53.32 46.16
C PHE A 24 11.66 53.26 44.90
N PHE A 25 12.94 53.63 44.99
CA PHE A 25 13.89 53.52 43.88
C PHE A 25 14.17 52.05 43.51
N ALA A 26 14.40 51.19 44.50
CA ALA A 26 14.57 49.75 44.28
C ALA A 26 13.32 49.09 43.69
N LYS A 27 12.12 49.48 44.15
CA LYS A 27 10.84 49.02 43.59
C LYS A 27 10.63 49.50 42.15
N GLY A 28 11.01 50.76 41.86
CA GLY A 28 10.96 51.32 40.50
C GLY A 28 11.93 50.62 39.55
N LEU A 29 13.14 50.28 40.00
CA LEU A 29 14.11 49.49 39.24
C LEU A 29 13.64 48.05 39.00
N GLY A 30 13.01 47.41 39.99
CA GLY A 30 12.42 46.08 39.83
C GLY A 30 11.33 46.06 38.76
N ALA A 31 10.34 46.96 38.87
CA ALA A 31 9.26 47.09 37.89
C ALA A 31 9.78 47.50 36.49
N TYR A 32 10.82 48.34 36.42
CA TYR A 32 11.48 48.71 35.17
C TYR A 32 12.20 47.52 34.53
N ASN A 33 12.96 46.74 35.30
CA ASN A 33 13.67 45.56 34.80
C ASN A 33 12.68 44.46 34.36
N GLU A 34 11.58 44.27 35.08
CA GLU A 34 10.50 43.36 34.66
C GLU A 34 9.83 43.83 33.36
N GLY A 35 9.55 45.13 33.23
CA GLY A 35 9.02 45.71 32.00
C GLY A 35 9.99 45.61 30.82
N PHE A 36 11.28 45.85 31.06
CA PHE A 36 12.34 45.79 30.05
C PHE A 36 12.59 44.35 29.57
N THR A 37 12.65 43.38 30.49
CA THR A 37 12.80 41.95 30.14
C THR A 37 11.56 41.42 29.42
N GLY A 38 10.36 41.87 29.78
CA GLY A 38 9.14 41.58 29.04
C GLY A 38 9.15 42.15 27.62
N TRP A 39 9.62 43.39 27.45
CA TRP A 39 9.77 44.03 26.14
C TRP A 39 10.79 43.32 25.26
N ASP A 40 11.96 42.97 25.79
CA ASP A 40 13.01 42.25 25.07
C ASP A 40 12.53 40.85 24.62
N ASN A 41 11.79 40.15 25.49
CA ASN A 41 11.17 38.87 25.15
C ASN A 41 10.14 39.02 24.01
N LEU A 42 9.24 40.00 24.10
CA LEU A 42 8.26 40.27 23.03
C LEU A 42 8.92 40.66 21.71
N SER A 43 9.94 41.52 21.75
CA SER A 43 10.73 41.90 20.58
C SER A 43 11.41 40.68 19.94
N SER A 44 12.02 39.82 20.75
CA SER A 44 12.64 38.58 20.28
C SER A 44 11.64 37.59 19.67
N ARG A 45 10.40 37.56 20.17
CA ARG A 45 9.32 36.72 19.65
C ARG A 45 8.78 37.27 18.33
N ILE A 46 8.59 38.58 18.22
CA ILE A 46 8.19 39.25 16.97
C ILE A 46 9.25 39.00 15.89
N ALA A 47 10.52 39.22 16.20
CA ALA A 47 11.63 38.98 15.27
C ALA A 47 11.79 37.50 14.86
N LYS A 48 11.28 36.55 15.66
CA LYS A 48 11.19 35.13 15.29
C LYS A 48 10.01 34.87 14.36
N LEU A 49 8.83 35.38 14.70
CA LEU A 49 7.63 35.25 13.85
C LEU A 49 7.85 35.89 12.48
N GLU A 50 8.51 37.06 12.42
CA GLU A 50 8.93 37.75 11.18
C GLU A 50 9.84 36.91 10.28
N LYS A 51 10.55 35.93 10.86
CA LYS A 51 11.46 35.03 10.12
C LYS A 51 10.82 33.68 9.80
N GLU A 52 9.66 33.36 10.36
CA GLU A 52 8.92 32.15 9.98
C GLU A 52 8.30 32.33 8.59
N VAL A 53 8.36 31.28 7.78
CA VAL A 53 7.80 31.25 6.43
C VAL A 53 6.74 30.15 6.36
N PRO A 54 5.48 30.46 6.05
CA PRO A 54 4.94 31.81 5.78
C PRO A 54 4.84 32.68 7.06
N TYR A 55 5.05 34.00 6.92
CA TYR A 55 4.92 34.95 8.04
C TYR A 55 3.49 34.91 8.61
N PRO A 56 3.27 34.89 9.94
CA PRO A 56 1.93 34.90 10.52
C PRO A 56 1.20 36.24 10.29
N SER A 57 0.65 36.42 9.10
CA SER A 57 -0.25 37.52 8.73
C SER A 57 -1.66 36.98 8.49
N GLU A 58 -2.69 37.81 8.62
CA GLU A 58 -4.07 37.39 8.32
C GLU A 58 -4.25 36.88 6.87
N GLU A 59 -3.45 37.39 5.94
CA GLU A 59 -3.45 36.97 4.54
C GLU A 59 -2.83 35.57 4.38
N ASN A 60 -1.64 35.35 4.96
CA ASN A 60 -0.97 34.05 4.93
C ASN A 60 -1.72 32.99 5.74
N GLU A 61 -2.39 33.37 6.83
CA GLU A 61 -3.25 32.47 7.61
C GLU A 61 -4.43 32.00 6.77
N LYS A 62 -5.09 32.91 6.04
CA LYS A 62 -6.18 32.57 5.12
C LYS A 62 -5.71 31.71 3.96
N GLU A 63 -4.58 32.04 3.35
CA GLU A 63 -3.99 31.25 2.25
C GLU A 63 -3.58 29.85 2.72
N PHE A 64 -2.94 29.76 3.89
CA PHE A 64 -2.58 28.49 4.50
C PHE A 64 -3.82 27.67 4.88
N ALA A 65 -4.84 28.30 5.48
CA ALA A 65 -6.11 27.64 5.80
C ALA A 65 -6.80 27.10 4.54
N SER A 66 -6.83 27.89 3.46
CA SER A 66 -7.35 27.46 2.16
C SER A 66 -6.54 26.29 1.58
N THR A 67 -5.21 26.33 1.71
CA THR A 67 -4.32 25.27 1.24
C THR A 67 -4.52 23.98 2.03
N VAL A 68 -4.66 24.08 3.36
CA VAL A 68 -4.96 22.93 4.24
C VAL A 68 -6.34 22.36 3.92
N GLU A 69 -7.34 23.20 3.65
CA GLU A 69 -8.67 22.74 3.23
C GLU A 69 -8.61 22.01 1.88
N GLN A 70 -7.88 22.56 0.90
CA GLN A 70 -7.70 21.90 -0.39
C GLN A 70 -6.96 20.58 -0.24
N TYR A 71 -5.87 20.55 0.52
CA TYR A 71 -5.13 19.33 0.82
C TYR A 71 -6.03 18.27 1.48
N ARG A 72 -6.88 18.66 2.42
CA ARG A 72 -7.87 17.74 3.02
C ARG A 72 -8.84 17.19 1.97
N LYS A 73 -9.37 18.03 1.09
CA LYS A 73 -10.26 17.59 0.00
C LYS A 73 -9.56 16.63 -0.95
N ASP A 74 -8.31 16.89 -1.31
CA ASP A 74 -7.53 16.03 -2.20
C ASP A 74 -7.22 14.68 -1.54
N VAL A 75 -6.91 14.68 -0.24
CA VAL A 75 -6.73 13.46 0.55
C VAL A 75 -8.04 12.67 0.66
N ASP A 76 -9.16 13.32 0.94
CA ASP A 76 -10.48 12.67 1.01
C ASP A 76 -10.88 12.08 -0.34
N ALA A 77 -10.64 12.81 -1.44
CA ALA A 77 -10.88 12.32 -2.80
C ALA A 77 -9.98 11.12 -3.13
N LEU A 78 -8.72 11.13 -2.69
CA LEU A 78 -7.81 10.00 -2.83
C LEU A 78 -8.36 8.78 -2.05
N TYR A 79 -8.77 8.94 -0.79
CA TYR A 79 -9.35 7.85 -0.01
C TYR A 79 -10.59 7.27 -0.69
N GLN A 80 -11.52 8.10 -1.16
CA GLN A 80 -12.70 7.64 -1.91
C GLN A 80 -12.31 6.88 -3.18
N SER A 81 -11.27 7.34 -3.88
CA SER A 81 -10.76 6.66 -5.08
C SER A 81 -10.07 5.34 -4.79
N LEU A 82 -9.56 5.14 -3.57
CA LEU A 82 -8.90 3.92 -3.13
C LEU A 82 -9.89 2.92 -2.52
N ASP A 83 -10.96 3.40 -1.89
CA ASP A 83 -11.98 2.58 -1.23
C ASP A 83 -12.69 1.63 -2.19
N ARG A 84 -12.81 2.01 -3.46
CA ARG A 84 -13.34 1.13 -4.52
C ARG A 84 -12.54 -0.17 -4.74
N TYR A 85 -11.27 -0.20 -4.34
CA TYR A 85 -10.39 -1.37 -4.52
C TYR A 85 -10.30 -2.23 -3.26
N GLN A 86 -11.22 -2.08 -2.32
CA GLN A 86 -11.29 -2.90 -1.12
C GLN A 86 -12.74 -3.24 -0.78
N LYS A 87 -12.96 -4.50 -0.42
CA LYS A 87 -14.23 -4.94 0.16
C LYS A 87 -14.30 -4.60 1.65
N PRO A 88 -15.48 -4.26 2.18
CA PRO A 88 -15.65 -4.01 3.60
C PRO A 88 -15.38 -5.27 4.43
N LEU A 89 -14.90 -5.08 5.66
CA LEU A 89 -14.72 -6.18 6.61
C LEU A 89 -16.05 -6.74 7.09
N GLU A 90 -16.16 -8.07 7.08
CA GLU A 90 -17.29 -8.75 7.69
C GLU A 90 -17.05 -9.02 9.18
N THR A 91 -17.43 -8.05 10.03
CA THR A 91 -17.20 -8.12 11.47
C THR A 91 -18.15 -9.04 12.23
N ASN A 92 -19.22 -9.51 11.57
CA ASN A 92 -20.27 -10.32 12.19
C ASN A 92 -20.08 -11.83 11.96
N LEU A 93 -18.97 -12.24 11.35
CA LEU A 93 -18.67 -13.65 11.11
C LEU A 93 -18.26 -14.34 12.40
N SER A 94 -18.87 -15.51 12.65
CA SER A 94 -18.44 -16.41 13.72
C SER A 94 -17.32 -17.33 13.23
N ASP A 95 -16.40 -17.71 14.12
CA ASP A 95 -15.25 -18.58 13.82
C ASP A 95 -15.68 -19.91 13.19
N SER A 96 -16.83 -20.47 13.60
CA SER A 96 -17.37 -21.71 13.04
C SER A 96 -17.89 -21.56 11.61
N ASN A 97 -18.50 -20.40 11.28
CA ASN A 97 -19.02 -20.18 9.93
C ASN A 97 -17.86 -19.98 8.93
N PHE A 98 -16.77 -19.35 9.38
CA PHE A 98 -15.59 -19.14 8.56
C PHE A 98 -14.97 -20.47 8.07
N THR A 99 -14.68 -21.41 8.97
CA THR A 99 -13.97 -22.65 8.59
C THR A 99 -14.86 -23.63 7.80
N THR A 100 -16.10 -23.84 8.24
CA THR A 100 -16.96 -24.90 7.67
C THR A 100 -17.79 -24.48 6.47
N GLN A 101 -18.22 -23.21 6.40
CA GLN A 101 -19.11 -22.76 5.33
C GLN A 101 -18.38 -21.93 4.29
N ILE A 102 -17.55 -20.99 4.75
CA ILE A 102 -16.90 -20.03 3.85
C ILE A 102 -15.65 -20.66 3.23
N LEU A 103 -14.71 -21.15 4.04
CA LEU A 103 -13.46 -21.68 3.54
C LEU A 103 -13.67 -22.94 2.71
N ALA A 104 -14.34 -23.96 3.27
CA ALA A 104 -14.61 -25.19 2.53
C ALA A 104 -15.45 -24.94 1.26
N GLY A 105 -16.51 -24.12 1.37
CA GLY A 105 -17.35 -23.77 0.22
C GLY A 105 -16.59 -23.08 -0.91
N LYS A 106 -15.82 -22.03 -0.60
CA LYS A 106 -15.02 -21.31 -1.60
C LYS A 106 -13.95 -22.17 -2.24
N VAL A 107 -13.29 -23.02 -1.46
CA VAL A 107 -12.28 -23.95 -1.96
C VAL A 107 -12.89 -24.92 -2.96
N ASP A 108 -14.06 -25.50 -2.66
CA ASP A 108 -14.74 -26.44 -3.55
C ASP A 108 -15.28 -25.76 -4.81
N GLU A 109 -15.89 -24.57 -4.68
CA GLU A 109 -16.34 -23.76 -5.81
C GLU A 109 -15.19 -23.38 -6.75
N PHE A 110 -14.05 -23.00 -6.18
CA PHE A 110 -12.88 -22.67 -6.97
C PHE A 110 -12.27 -23.90 -7.64
N LYS A 111 -12.19 -25.06 -6.97
CA LYS A 111 -11.72 -26.31 -7.61
C LYS A 111 -12.58 -26.67 -8.82
N ALA A 112 -13.91 -26.53 -8.70
CA ALA A 112 -14.82 -26.72 -9.83
C ALA A 112 -14.56 -25.71 -10.95
N PHE A 113 -14.38 -24.42 -10.60
CA PHE A 113 -14.08 -23.37 -11.56
C PHE A 113 -12.74 -23.57 -12.29
N ALA A 114 -11.69 -23.95 -11.56
CA ALA A 114 -10.38 -24.24 -12.11
C ALA A 114 -10.45 -25.42 -13.10
N ALA A 115 -11.19 -26.48 -12.76
CA ALA A 115 -11.42 -27.61 -13.65
C ALA A 115 -12.19 -27.20 -14.91
N GLU A 116 -13.20 -26.33 -14.80
CA GLU A 116 -13.94 -25.79 -15.95
C GLU A 116 -13.02 -24.97 -16.89
N LYS A 117 -12.10 -24.18 -16.32
CA LYS A 117 -11.13 -23.38 -17.08
C LYS A 117 -9.90 -24.16 -17.54
N GLY A 118 -9.79 -25.44 -17.20
CA GLY A 118 -8.66 -26.29 -17.59
C GLY A 118 -7.36 -26.00 -16.83
N MET A 119 -7.44 -25.40 -15.64
CA MET A 119 -6.29 -25.16 -14.77
C MET A 119 -6.10 -26.34 -13.81
N GLU A 120 -4.94 -26.98 -13.85
CA GLU A 120 -4.57 -28.06 -12.95
C GLU A 120 -4.07 -27.52 -11.60
N ILE A 121 -4.52 -28.09 -10.48
CA ILE A 121 -4.04 -27.73 -9.14
C ILE A 121 -3.18 -28.87 -8.61
N LYS A 122 -1.90 -28.60 -8.35
CA LYS A 122 -1.01 -29.57 -7.72
C LYS A 122 -1.48 -29.87 -6.30
N ASN A 123 -1.54 -31.17 -5.96
CA ASN A 123 -2.05 -31.64 -4.66
C ASN A 123 -3.45 -31.09 -4.33
N ALA A 124 -4.39 -31.18 -5.27
CA ALA A 124 -5.75 -30.65 -5.14
C ALA A 124 -6.48 -31.07 -3.84
N ASP A 125 -6.18 -32.25 -3.30
CA ASP A 125 -6.76 -32.73 -2.03
C ASP A 125 -6.30 -31.91 -0.80
N GLN A 126 -5.08 -31.36 -0.85
CA GLN A 126 -4.49 -30.55 0.22
C GLN A 126 -4.67 -29.05 -0.01
N PHE A 127 -5.24 -28.66 -1.15
CA PHE A 127 -5.39 -27.27 -1.54
C PHE A 127 -6.49 -26.59 -0.72
N TYR A 128 -6.10 -25.54 0.03
CA TYR A 128 -7.00 -24.71 0.84
C TYR A 128 -6.68 -23.20 0.71
N MET A 129 -6.28 -22.75 -0.48
CA MET A 129 -6.02 -21.32 -0.76
C MET A 129 -5.08 -20.64 0.26
N ALA A 130 -4.02 -21.33 0.68
CA ALA A 130 -3.06 -20.86 1.70
C ALA A 130 -3.67 -20.70 3.12
N MET A 131 -4.79 -21.36 3.39
CA MET A 131 -5.47 -21.39 4.70
C MET A 131 -5.46 -22.79 5.31
N GLU A 132 -4.44 -23.60 5.01
CA GLU A 132 -4.36 -25.02 5.40
C GLU A 132 -4.40 -25.22 6.93
N ALA A 133 -3.87 -24.25 7.69
CA ALA A 133 -3.90 -24.27 9.16
C ALA A 133 -5.33 -24.33 9.73
N TYR A 134 -6.31 -23.76 9.02
CA TYR A 134 -7.69 -23.61 9.47
C TYR A 134 -8.61 -24.76 9.09
N GLN A 135 -8.06 -25.84 8.53
CA GLN A 135 -8.82 -27.07 8.28
C GLN A 135 -9.28 -27.75 9.58
N SER A 136 -8.44 -27.65 10.63
CA SER A 136 -8.64 -28.37 11.89
C SER A 136 -8.51 -27.49 13.13
N THR A 137 -8.19 -26.21 12.95
CA THR A 137 -8.11 -25.22 14.03
C THR A 137 -8.99 -24.02 13.71
N PHE A 138 -9.61 -23.46 14.75
CA PHE A 138 -10.41 -22.25 14.58
C PHE A 138 -9.52 -21.01 14.71
N PRO A 139 -9.67 -20.02 13.82
CA PRO A 139 -9.01 -18.73 13.99
C PRO A 139 -9.51 -18.02 15.26
N LYS A 140 -8.70 -17.10 15.79
CA LYS A 140 -9.13 -16.24 16.90
C LYS A 140 -10.20 -15.25 16.42
N PRO A 141 -11.23 -14.93 17.22
CA PRO A 141 -12.35 -14.07 16.80
C PRO A 141 -11.93 -12.72 16.21
N GLY A 142 -10.87 -12.10 16.74
CA GLY A 142 -10.38 -10.81 16.26
C GLY A 142 -9.72 -10.85 14.88
N VAL A 143 -9.24 -12.01 14.41
CA VAL A 143 -8.55 -12.16 13.11
C VAL A 143 -9.54 -12.52 12.00
N VAL A 144 -10.70 -13.11 12.34
CA VAL A 144 -11.65 -13.68 11.36
C VAL A 144 -12.04 -12.70 10.24
N PRO A 145 -12.38 -11.43 10.50
CA PRO A 145 -12.75 -10.52 9.43
C PRO A 145 -11.60 -10.30 8.42
N PHE A 146 -10.36 -10.24 8.91
CA PHE A 146 -9.17 -10.06 8.06
C PHE A 146 -8.83 -11.31 7.26
N LEU A 147 -8.97 -12.49 7.87
CA LEU A 147 -8.81 -13.76 7.16
C LEU A 147 -9.87 -13.94 6.08
N ASN A 148 -11.11 -13.52 6.33
CA ASN A 148 -12.18 -13.54 5.34
C ASN A 148 -11.85 -12.62 4.15
N TYR A 149 -11.44 -11.38 4.43
CA TYR A 149 -11.00 -10.45 3.40
C TYR A 149 -9.85 -11.02 2.56
N GLN A 150 -8.84 -11.61 3.22
CA GLN A 150 -7.70 -12.21 2.54
C GLN A 150 -8.11 -13.43 1.71
N LEU A 151 -9.00 -14.27 2.21
CA LEU A 151 -9.55 -15.42 1.48
C LEU A 151 -10.29 -14.98 0.22
N ASP A 152 -11.17 -13.97 0.32
CA ASP A 152 -11.91 -13.45 -0.84
C ASP A 152 -10.98 -12.88 -1.91
N ALA A 153 -9.94 -12.18 -1.49
CA ALA A 153 -8.95 -11.64 -2.40
C ALA A 153 -8.07 -12.71 -3.06
N ILE A 154 -7.70 -13.76 -2.30
CA ILE A 154 -6.97 -14.91 -2.87
C ILE A 154 -7.87 -15.66 -3.85
N ASP A 155 -9.13 -15.92 -3.52
CA ASP A 155 -10.10 -16.54 -4.43
C ASP A 155 -10.22 -15.75 -5.72
N HIS A 156 -10.37 -14.42 -5.63
CA HIS A 156 -10.40 -13.52 -6.80
C HIS A 156 -9.13 -13.58 -7.65
N LEU A 157 -7.95 -13.52 -7.00
CA LEU A 157 -6.66 -13.61 -7.67
C LEU A 157 -6.52 -14.94 -8.42
N LEU A 158 -6.90 -16.05 -7.79
CA LEU A 158 -6.79 -17.38 -8.38
C LEU A 158 -7.81 -17.60 -9.50
N ARG A 159 -9.02 -17.04 -9.38
CA ARG A 159 -10.01 -17.03 -10.48
C ARG A 159 -9.48 -16.25 -11.67
N THR A 160 -8.86 -15.10 -11.42
CA THR A 160 -8.19 -14.30 -12.47
C THR A 160 -7.10 -15.11 -13.17
N MET A 161 -6.31 -15.90 -12.44
CA MET A 161 -5.33 -16.83 -13.04
C MET A 161 -5.99 -17.88 -13.95
N ALA A 162 -7.07 -18.51 -13.47
CA ALA A 162 -7.80 -19.50 -14.25
C ALA A 162 -8.42 -18.90 -15.52
N GLU A 163 -8.99 -17.70 -15.43
CA GLU A 163 -9.55 -16.96 -16.58
C GLU A 163 -8.49 -16.51 -17.58
N ALA A 164 -7.29 -16.15 -17.12
CA ALA A 164 -6.16 -15.84 -17.99
C ALA A 164 -5.67 -17.07 -18.79
N GLY A 165 -6.06 -18.28 -18.38
CA GLY A 165 -5.64 -19.54 -18.97
C GLY A 165 -4.30 -20.04 -18.44
N VAL A 166 -4.01 -19.79 -17.16
CA VAL A 166 -2.87 -20.43 -16.48
C VAL A 166 -3.09 -21.94 -16.49
N ALA A 167 -2.06 -22.70 -16.89
CA ALA A 167 -2.21 -24.14 -17.12
C ALA A 167 -2.20 -24.92 -15.80
N LYS A 168 -1.30 -24.56 -14.87
CA LYS A 168 -1.13 -25.32 -13.63
C LYS A 168 -0.69 -24.46 -12.47
N LEU A 169 -1.39 -24.56 -11.34
CA LEU A 169 -1.02 -23.96 -10.07
C LEU A 169 -0.20 -24.95 -9.25
N ASN A 170 1.07 -24.62 -8.99
CA ASN A 170 2.00 -25.48 -8.25
C ASN A 170 1.88 -25.29 -6.73
N PHE A 171 1.84 -24.04 -6.26
CA PHE A 171 1.49 -23.73 -4.87
C PHE A 171 1.01 -22.28 -4.72
N VAL A 172 0.28 -22.04 -3.65
CA VAL A 172 -0.07 -20.73 -3.12
C VAL A 172 0.30 -20.72 -1.64
N ASN A 173 0.95 -19.66 -1.17
CA ASN A 173 1.32 -19.50 0.23
C ASN A 173 1.13 -18.03 0.64
N ARG A 174 0.72 -17.79 1.88
CA ARG A 174 0.57 -16.44 2.44
C ARG A 174 1.45 -16.28 3.66
N GLU A 175 1.67 -15.04 4.06
CA GLU A 175 2.19 -14.73 5.38
C GLU A 175 1.06 -14.69 6.42
N ASP A 176 1.39 -15.10 7.65
CA ASP A 176 0.47 -15.02 8.78
C ASP A 176 0.17 -13.56 9.14
N LEU A 177 -1.07 -13.31 9.56
CA LEU A 177 -1.49 -11.98 9.98
C LEU A 177 -0.98 -11.66 11.39
N PRO A 178 -0.75 -10.36 11.71
CA PRO A 178 -0.48 -9.96 13.09
C PRO A 178 -1.58 -10.45 14.05
N GLY A 179 -1.20 -11.18 15.10
CA GLY A 179 -2.15 -11.76 16.07
C GLY A 179 -2.74 -13.12 15.71
N GLU A 180 -2.38 -13.66 14.54
CA GLU A 180 -2.73 -15.02 14.13
C GLU A 180 -2.04 -16.07 15.01
N THR A 181 -0.70 -16.08 15.01
CA THR A 181 0.12 -17.03 15.78
C THR A 181 0.57 -16.48 17.13
N GLU A 182 0.80 -15.16 17.22
CA GLU A 182 1.25 -14.51 18.45
C GLU A 182 0.09 -14.14 19.38
N ASP A 183 0.32 -14.22 20.70
CA ASP A 183 -0.61 -13.67 21.69
C ASP A 183 -0.37 -12.16 21.82
N THR A 184 -1.08 -11.38 20.99
CA THR A 184 -0.89 -9.93 20.89
C THR A 184 -1.51 -9.14 22.05
N GLY A 185 -2.16 -9.80 23.02
CA GLY A 185 -2.82 -9.13 24.15
C GLY A 185 -3.86 -8.10 23.69
N ASP A 186 -3.88 -6.91 24.31
CA ASP A 186 -4.77 -5.78 23.95
C ASP A 186 -4.39 -5.08 22.62
N GLN A 187 -3.38 -5.55 21.87
CA GLN A 187 -3.04 -4.94 20.58
C GLN A 187 -4.08 -5.27 19.52
N PRO A 188 -4.38 -4.34 18.60
CA PRO A 188 -5.32 -4.57 17.52
C PRO A 188 -4.87 -5.75 16.66
N VAL A 189 -5.75 -6.75 16.61
CA VAL A 189 -5.53 -7.99 15.87
C VAL A 189 -5.71 -7.72 14.38
N GLY A 190 -4.80 -8.25 13.55
CA GLY A 190 -4.85 -8.11 12.10
C GLY A 190 -4.32 -6.77 11.56
N ILE A 191 -3.82 -5.85 12.40
CA ILE A 191 -3.34 -4.54 11.97
C ILE A 191 -1.98 -4.16 12.57
N GLU A 192 -1.03 -3.76 11.73
CA GLU A 192 0.22 -3.13 12.18
C GLU A 192 -0.02 -1.67 12.62
N ALA A 193 0.30 -1.35 13.88
CA ALA A 193 0.09 -0.02 14.44
C ALA A 193 0.87 1.08 13.70
N GLY A 194 0.23 2.22 13.46
CA GLY A 194 0.85 3.41 12.85
C GLY A 194 1.01 3.34 11.32
N LYS A 195 0.48 2.32 10.67
CA LYS A 195 0.41 2.24 9.21
C LYS A 195 -0.98 2.68 8.71
N VAL A 196 -1.01 3.29 7.53
CA VAL A 196 -2.24 3.66 6.80
C VAL A 196 -2.59 2.66 5.70
N VAL A 197 -1.67 1.73 5.43
CA VAL A 197 -1.78 0.70 4.40
C VAL A 197 -1.31 -0.61 4.99
N GLN A 198 -2.08 -1.66 4.76
CA GLN A 198 -1.70 -3.03 5.05
C GLN A 198 -1.43 -3.79 3.76
N LYS A 199 -0.44 -4.67 3.81
CA LYS A 199 -0.07 -5.53 2.69
C LYS A 199 -0.13 -6.97 3.15
N TYR A 200 -0.82 -7.80 2.38
CA TYR A 200 -0.88 -9.23 2.58
C TYR A 200 -0.19 -9.90 1.39
N PRO A 201 1.10 -10.23 1.52
CA PRO A 201 1.84 -10.87 0.43
C PRO A 201 1.37 -12.31 0.23
N VAL A 202 1.13 -12.65 -1.03
CA VAL A 202 0.76 -13.98 -1.50
C VAL A 202 1.82 -14.44 -2.48
N ASN A 203 2.46 -15.55 -2.14
CA ASN A 203 3.47 -16.22 -2.94
C ASN A 203 2.78 -17.27 -3.81
N LEU A 204 3.02 -17.20 -5.11
CA LEU A 204 2.44 -18.07 -6.11
C LEU A 204 3.55 -18.74 -6.90
N LYS A 205 3.37 -20.02 -7.21
CA LYS A 205 4.13 -20.71 -8.25
C LYS A 205 3.17 -21.38 -9.21
N PHE A 206 3.32 -21.14 -10.50
CA PHE A 206 2.43 -21.67 -11.53
C PHE A 206 3.13 -21.82 -12.88
N GLU A 207 2.54 -22.63 -13.75
CA GLU A 207 2.98 -22.84 -15.12
C GLU A 207 1.95 -22.23 -16.08
N ALA A 208 2.42 -21.45 -17.04
CA ALA A 208 1.56 -20.77 -18.01
C ALA A 208 2.28 -20.60 -19.36
N SER A 209 1.52 -20.55 -20.45
CA SER A 209 2.07 -20.05 -21.71
C SER A 209 2.37 -18.55 -21.60
N HIS A 210 3.28 -18.03 -22.43
CA HIS A 210 3.59 -16.60 -22.46
C HIS A 210 2.33 -15.72 -22.62
N GLY A 211 1.42 -16.08 -23.51
CA GLY A 211 0.17 -15.34 -23.72
C GLY A 211 -0.76 -15.36 -22.50
N ALA A 212 -0.86 -16.50 -21.81
CA ALA A 212 -1.63 -16.60 -20.57
C ALA A 212 -1.01 -15.77 -19.44
N PHE A 213 0.31 -15.80 -19.29
CA PHE A 213 1.01 -14.99 -18.30
C PHE A 213 0.85 -13.49 -18.57
N GLN A 214 0.97 -13.05 -19.82
CA GLN A 214 0.74 -11.66 -20.21
C GLN A 214 -0.70 -11.21 -19.90
N ARG A 215 -1.70 -12.03 -20.24
CA ARG A 215 -3.10 -11.75 -19.89
C ARG A 215 -3.31 -11.63 -18.39
N PHE A 216 -2.73 -12.55 -17.61
CA PHE A 216 -2.81 -12.52 -16.16
C PHE A 216 -2.22 -11.23 -15.57
N VAL A 217 -1.01 -10.84 -15.99
CA VAL A 217 -0.38 -9.59 -15.53
C VAL A 217 -1.22 -8.38 -15.91
N ASN A 218 -1.76 -8.35 -17.13
CA ASN A 218 -2.64 -7.27 -17.58
C ASN A 218 -3.95 -7.21 -16.80
N GLN A 219 -4.55 -8.35 -16.45
CA GLN A 219 -5.77 -8.40 -15.63
C GLN A 219 -5.50 -7.87 -14.22
N ILE A 220 -4.42 -8.32 -13.57
CA ILE A 220 -4.01 -7.79 -12.26
C ILE A 220 -3.80 -6.27 -12.32
N ALA A 221 -3.10 -5.78 -13.34
CA ALA A 221 -2.80 -4.35 -13.46
C ALA A 221 -4.04 -3.47 -13.69
N ASN A 222 -5.13 -4.06 -14.21
CA ASN A 222 -6.38 -3.37 -14.50
C ASN A 222 -7.52 -3.76 -13.56
N ASP A 223 -7.21 -4.47 -12.47
CA ASP A 223 -8.18 -4.91 -11.48
C ASP A 223 -8.87 -3.70 -10.85
N LYS A 224 -10.18 -3.83 -10.59
CA LYS A 224 -11.01 -2.76 -10.02
C LYS A 224 -11.62 -3.13 -8.68
N ASP A 225 -11.54 -4.40 -8.31
CA ASP A 225 -12.15 -4.96 -7.10
C ASP A 225 -11.14 -5.04 -5.97
N TYR A 226 -9.86 -5.30 -6.31
CA TYR A 226 -8.75 -5.36 -5.37
C TYR A 226 -7.53 -4.57 -5.84
N PHE A 227 -6.84 -3.91 -4.91
CA PHE A 227 -5.57 -3.27 -5.20
C PHE A 227 -4.42 -4.29 -5.09
N LEU A 228 -4.09 -4.91 -6.23
CA LEU A 228 -3.08 -5.96 -6.33
C LEU A 228 -1.76 -5.39 -6.88
N VAL A 229 -0.66 -5.63 -6.18
CA VAL A 229 0.67 -5.19 -6.62
C VAL A 229 1.56 -6.40 -6.88
N LEU A 230 1.96 -6.59 -8.14
CA LEU A 230 2.95 -7.59 -8.50
C LEU A 230 4.35 -7.11 -8.09
N ARG A 231 4.82 -7.58 -6.94
CA ARG A 231 6.06 -7.12 -6.30
C ARG A 231 7.30 -7.78 -6.90
N LEU A 232 7.23 -9.09 -7.13
CA LEU A 232 8.34 -9.88 -7.63
C LEU A 232 7.83 -10.89 -8.65
N VAL A 233 8.57 -11.03 -9.74
CA VAL A 233 8.37 -12.08 -10.73
C VAL A 233 9.72 -12.72 -11.02
N ARG A 234 9.77 -14.04 -10.94
CA ARG A 234 10.83 -14.86 -11.49
C ARG A 234 10.21 -15.79 -12.52
N VAL A 235 10.74 -15.74 -13.73
CA VAL A 235 10.28 -16.57 -14.84
C VAL A 235 11.42 -17.48 -15.26
N GLU A 236 11.11 -18.75 -15.41
CA GLU A 236 12.01 -19.78 -15.94
C GLU A 236 11.34 -20.43 -17.14
N ASN A 237 12.06 -20.56 -18.26
CA ASN A 237 11.53 -21.25 -19.43
C ASN A 237 11.64 -22.76 -19.20
N SER A 238 10.63 -23.53 -19.64
CA SER A 238 10.65 -24.98 -19.53
C SER A 238 11.80 -25.62 -20.30
N ASN A 239 12.21 -25.06 -21.45
CA ASN A 239 13.45 -25.45 -22.11
C ASN A 239 14.51 -24.36 -21.92
N ALA A 240 15.68 -24.77 -21.43
CA ALA A 240 16.86 -23.92 -21.31
C ALA A 240 17.61 -23.73 -22.64
N GLY A 241 16.96 -24.03 -23.77
CA GLY A 241 17.49 -23.72 -25.09
C GLY A 241 17.70 -22.20 -25.19
N GLY A 242 18.77 -21.78 -25.86
CA GLY A 242 18.95 -20.37 -26.15
C GLY A 242 17.74 -19.80 -26.89
N PRO A 243 17.46 -18.49 -26.81
CA PRO A 243 16.48 -17.88 -27.69
C PRO A 243 16.84 -18.28 -29.11
N ASP A 244 15.85 -18.67 -29.93
CA ASP A 244 16.08 -18.89 -31.35
C ASP A 244 16.77 -17.63 -31.87
N LEU A 245 18.08 -17.76 -32.16
CA LEU A 245 18.85 -16.73 -32.83
C LEU A 245 18.03 -16.37 -34.04
N ALA A 246 17.59 -15.11 -34.09
CA ALA A 246 16.74 -14.51 -35.11
C ALA A 246 16.59 -15.43 -36.32
N PRO A 247 15.37 -15.92 -36.60
CA PRO A 247 15.10 -17.14 -37.37
C PRO A 247 16.16 -17.29 -38.43
N SER A 248 17.11 -18.18 -38.16
CA SER A 248 18.29 -18.36 -38.98
C SER A 248 17.83 -18.59 -40.42
N GLY A 249 17.93 -17.54 -41.23
CA GLY A 249 17.84 -17.59 -42.69
C GLY A 249 16.48 -17.52 -43.39
N GLU A 250 15.30 -17.67 -42.76
CA GLU A 250 14.05 -17.82 -43.56
C GLU A 250 12.76 -17.13 -43.08
N GLN A 251 12.63 -16.64 -41.84
CA GLN A 251 11.37 -16.03 -41.38
C GLN A 251 11.55 -14.55 -41.02
N GLY A 252 11.09 -13.65 -41.89
CA GLY A 252 11.09 -12.20 -41.66
C GLY A 252 10.15 -11.73 -40.52
N PRO A 253 9.82 -10.44 -40.43
CA PRO A 253 8.92 -9.88 -39.40
C PRO A 253 7.61 -10.68 -39.25
N VAL A 254 7.11 -10.81 -38.01
CA VAL A 254 5.85 -11.50 -37.67
C VAL A 254 4.70 -10.49 -37.59
N PHE A 255 3.55 -10.86 -38.15
CA PHE A 255 2.34 -10.04 -38.19
C PHE A 255 1.20 -10.75 -37.45
N VAL A 256 0.25 -9.97 -36.92
CA VAL A 256 -0.95 -10.45 -36.22
C VAL A 256 -2.18 -9.67 -36.67
N ASP A 257 -3.37 -10.22 -36.52
CA ASP A 257 -4.61 -9.50 -36.77
C ASP A 257 -4.92 -8.47 -35.66
N SER A 258 -6.05 -7.77 -35.77
CA SER A 258 -6.52 -6.80 -34.77
C SER A 258 -6.85 -7.42 -33.40
N GLU A 259 -7.03 -8.74 -33.34
CA GLU A 259 -7.32 -9.50 -32.12
C GLU A 259 -6.05 -10.15 -31.53
N GLY A 260 -4.90 -10.02 -32.21
CA GLY A 260 -3.62 -10.57 -31.78
C GLY A 260 -3.39 -12.02 -32.20
N ASN A 261 -4.25 -12.60 -33.04
CA ASN A 261 -4.06 -13.95 -33.57
C ASN A 261 -2.98 -13.95 -34.67
N PRO A 262 -2.20 -15.05 -34.80
CA PRO A 262 -1.21 -15.18 -35.86
C PRO A 262 -1.87 -15.22 -37.25
N VAL A 263 -1.17 -14.72 -38.27
CA VAL A 263 -1.63 -14.82 -39.65
C VAL A 263 -1.77 -16.30 -40.05
N PRO A 264 -2.88 -16.71 -40.70
CA PRO A 264 -3.02 -18.04 -41.27
C PRO A 264 -1.86 -18.37 -42.21
N LYS A 265 -1.34 -19.61 -42.13
CA LYS A 265 -0.12 -20.01 -42.84
C LYS A 265 -0.22 -19.85 -44.36
N ASP A 266 -1.38 -20.14 -44.93
CA ASP A 266 -1.69 -19.96 -46.35
C ASP A 266 -1.57 -18.49 -46.80
N VAL A 267 -1.98 -17.55 -45.94
CA VAL A 267 -1.89 -16.11 -46.19
C VAL A 267 -0.46 -15.59 -46.02
N ASP A 268 0.26 -16.08 -45.01
CA ASP A 268 1.65 -15.72 -44.76
C ASP A 268 2.56 -16.21 -45.91
N ASP A 269 2.39 -17.47 -46.34
CA ASP A 269 3.13 -18.07 -47.46
C ASP A 269 2.88 -17.31 -48.78
N GLU A 270 1.63 -16.90 -49.04
CA GLU A 270 1.25 -16.12 -50.23
C GLU A 270 1.94 -14.75 -50.26
N ILE A 271 1.90 -14.02 -49.15
CA ILE A 271 2.49 -12.67 -49.07
C ILE A 271 4.01 -12.74 -49.14
N ARG A 272 4.64 -13.69 -48.45
CA ARG A 272 6.11 -13.84 -48.47
C ARG A 272 6.64 -14.35 -49.79
N ALA A 273 5.84 -15.06 -50.57
CA ALA A 273 6.17 -15.40 -51.95
C ALA A 273 6.18 -14.16 -52.87
N SER A 274 5.42 -13.12 -52.53
CA SER A 274 5.29 -11.91 -53.35
C SER A 274 6.41 -10.88 -53.11
N THR A 275 6.96 -10.84 -51.90
CA THR A 275 8.02 -9.89 -51.53
C THR A 275 8.85 -10.44 -50.36
N SER A 276 10.17 -10.29 -50.46
CA SER A 276 11.12 -10.62 -49.40
C SER A 276 11.71 -9.38 -48.72
N ASP A 277 11.41 -8.18 -49.23
CA ASP A 277 11.83 -6.92 -48.62
C ASP A 277 10.97 -6.58 -47.41
N TYR A 278 11.61 -6.08 -46.35
CA TYR A 278 10.94 -5.75 -45.09
C TYR A 278 9.84 -4.71 -45.27
N SER A 279 10.09 -3.65 -46.05
CA SER A 279 9.11 -2.59 -46.26
C SER A 279 7.91 -3.08 -47.07
N GLY A 280 8.17 -3.87 -48.11
CA GLY A 280 7.13 -4.53 -48.91
C GLY A 280 6.28 -5.52 -48.10
N LEU A 281 6.89 -6.28 -47.19
CA LEU A 281 6.16 -7.18 -46.28
C LEU A 281 5.21 -6.38 -45.38
N VAL A 282 5.70 -5.31 -44.75
CA VAL A 282 4.87 -4.49 -43.86
C VAL A 282 3.68 -3.89 -44.60
N GLU A 283 3.86 -3.37 -45.81
CA GLU A 283 2.77 -2.81 -46.61
C GLU A 283 1.75 -3.89 -47.03
N ALA A 284 2.22 -5.05 -47.49
CA ALA A 284 1.37 -6.16 -47.91
C ALA A 284 0.52 -6.71 -46.76
N PHE A 285 1.11 -6.93 -45.58
CA PHE A 285 0.38 -7.39 -44.40
C PHE A 285 -0.59 -6.32 -43.87
N THR A 286 -0.18 -5.05 -43.85
CA THR A 286 -1.06 -3.94 -43.42
C THR A 286 -2.26 -3.77 -44.34
N SER A 287 -2.08 -3.96 -45.65
CA SER A 287 -3.18 -3.88 -46.63
C SER A 287 -4.25 -4.95 -46.42
N ARG A 288 -3.88 -6.09 -45.81
CA ARG A 288 -4.81 -7.18 -45.44
C ARG A 288 -5.33 -7.07 -44.00
N GLY A 289 -5.05 -5.96 -43.31
CA GLY A 289 -5.52 -5.69 -41.95
C GLY A 289 -4.65 -6.29 -40.84
N TYR A 290 -3.46 -6.81 -41.16
CA TYR A 290 -2.52 -7.32 -40.17
C TYR A 290 -1.54 -6.24 -39.71
N GLN A 291 -1.15 -6.28 -38.45
CA GLN A 291 -0.22 -5.34 -37.84
C GLN A 291 1.09 -6.03 -37.52
N LEU A 292 2.20 -5.29 -37.67
CA LEU A 292 3.51 -5.77 -37.24
C LEU A 292 3.44 -6.04 -35.74
N GLN A 293 3.78 -7.27 -35.35
CA GLN A 293 3.92 -7.62 -33.94
C GLN A 293 5.09 -6.81 -33.37
N LYS A 294 4.78 -5.74 -32.64
CA LYS A 294 5.78 -5.03 -31.82
C LYS A 294 6.44 -6.09 -30.96
N GLN A 295 7.77 -6.17 -31.01
CA GLN A 295 8.55 -7.19 -30.30
C GLN A 295 8.13 -7.21 -28.83
N ASP A 296 7.30 -8.19 -28.56
CA ASP A 296 6.75 -8.54 -27.26
C ASP A 296 7.88 -9.22 -26.47
N ALA A 297 7.73 -9.34 -25.14
CA ALA A 297 8.75 -9.97 -24.30
C ALA A 297 9.01 -11.46 -24.65
N ARG A 298 8.32 -12.00 -25.67
CA ARG A 298 8.58 -13.25 -26.39
C ARG A 298 10.06 -13.51 -26.73
N ILE A 299 10.86 -12.48 -27.01
CA ILE A 299 12.31 -12.67 -27.26
C ILE A 299 13.03 -13.20 -25.99
N ILE A 300 12.53 -12.83 -24.80
CA ILE A 300 13.08 -13.25 -23.50
C ILE A 300 12.42 -14.55 -23.03
N PHE A 301 11.11 -14.72 -23.26
CA PHE A 301 10.33 -15.83 -22.71
C PHE A 301 10.12 -17.02 -23.67
N GLY A 302 10.42 -16.88 -24.96
CA GLY A 302 10.11 -17.90 -25.96
C GLY A 302 8.60 -18.10 -26.17
N GLN A 303 8.22 -19.08 -26.99
CA GLN A 303 6.81 -19.50 -27.17
C GLN A 303 6.40 -20.63 -26.24
N GLU A 304 7.21 -20.90 -25.22
CA GLU A 304 7.12 -22.13 -24.43
C GLU A 304 6.27 -21.96 -23.16
N THR A 305 6.14 -23.07 -22.43
CA THR A 305 5.60 -23.08 -21.08
C THR A 305 6.60 -22.41 -20.14
N LEU A 306 6.11 -21.46 -19.35
CA LEU A 306 6.87 -20.72 -18.37
C LEU A 306 6.59 -21.28 -16.98
N ASP A 307 7.62 -21.57 -16.20
CA ASP A 307 7.52 -21.76 -14.74
C ASP A 307 7.70 -20.39 -14.07
N VAL A 308 6.63 -19.87 -13.47
CA VAL A 308 6.57 -18.54 -12.91
C VAL A 308 6.44 -18.62 -11.40
N PHE A 309 7.34 -17.93 -10.71
CA PHE A 309 7.19 -17.60 -9.30
C PHE A 309 6.85 -16.11 -9.18
N ALA A 310 5.75 -15.80 -8.51
CA ALA A 310 5.27 -14.44 -8.33
C ALA A 310 4.96 -14.15 -6.86
N VAL A 311 5.24 -12.91 -6.44
CA VAL A 311 4.79 -12.38 -5.15
C VAL A 311 3.83 -11.24 -5.45
N VAL A 312 2.57 -11.42 -5.06
CA VAL A 312 1.50 -10.45 -5.23
C VAL A 312 1.11 -9.90 -3.86
N ASP A 313 1.16 -8.58 -3.70
CA ASP A 313 0.64 -7.92 -2.51
C ASP A 313 -0.81 -7.59 -2.70
N LEU A 314 -1.66 -8.18 -1.87
CA LEU A 314 -2.99 -7.66 -1.64
C LEU A 314 -2.87 -6.43 -0.72
N VAL A 315 -3.23 -5.27 -1.23
CA VAL A 315 -3.14 -4.01 -0.48
C VAL A 315 -4.52 -3.64 0.04
N ARG A 316 -4.59 -3.25 1.31
CA ARG A 316 -5.76 -2.66 1.93
C ARG A 316 -5.44 -1.28 2.49
N PHE A 317 -6.33 -0.33 2.26
CA PHE A 317 -6.20 1.04 2.74
C PHE A 317 -7.01 1.21 4.02
N LEU A 318 -6.36 1.62 5.09
CA LEU A 318 -7.03 1.79 6.37
C LEU A 318 -7.78 3.11 6.38
N PRO A 319 -9.10 3.10 6.63
CA PRO A 319 -9.87 4.32 6.75
C PRO A 319 -9.42 5.10 8.01
N PRO A 320 -9.58 6.44 8.02
CA PRO A 320 -9.06 7.28 9.10
C PRO A 320 -9.56 6.90 10.50
N ASP A 321 -10.80 6.41 10.61
CA ASP A 321 -11.42 5.93 11.84
C ASP A 321 -10.73 4.67 12.39
N GLU A 322 -10.40 3.70 11.54
CA GLU A 322 -9.57 2.55 11.95
C GLU A 322 -8.18 3.03 12.39
N VAL A 323 -7.52 3.91 11.63
CA VAL A 323 -6.19 4.45 11.98
C VAL A 323 -6.19 5.15 13.34
N GLU A 324 -7.23 5.92 13.64
CA GLU A 324 -7.39 6.58 14.93
C GLU A 324 -7.63 5.62 16.09
N LEU A 325 -8.45 4.57 15.90
CA LEU A 325 -8.69 3.54 16.91
C LEU A 325 -7.39 2.81 17.26
N LEU A 326 -6.58 2.51 16.24
CA LEU A 326 -5.26 1.86 16.39
C LEU A 326 -4.26 2.75 17.12
N GLY A 327 -4.23 4.04 16.81
CA GLY A 327 -3.40 5.03 17.49
C GLY A 327 -3.71 5.08 19.00
N LYS A 328 -5.00 5.19 19.35
CA LYS A 328 -5.48 5.27 20.75
C LYS A 328 -5.20 4.00 21.55
N GLN A 329 -5.32 2.81 20.93
CA GLN A 329 -5.02 1.54 21.60
C GLN A 329 -3.52 1.37 21.87
N SER A 330 -2.66 1.76 20.93
CA SER A 330 -1.19 1.68 21.09
C SER A 330 -0.65 2.53 22.26
N ASP A 331 -1.26 3.69 22.51
CA ASP A 331 -0.87 4.59 23.61
C ASP A 331 -1.38 4.10 24.98
N SER A 332 -2.54 3.43 25.01
CA SER A 332 -3.07 2.82 26.23
C SER A 332 -2.21 1.65 26.74
N GLY A 333 -1.61 0.88 25.83
CA GLY A 333 -0.68 -0.21 26.14
C GLY A 333 0.65 0.29 26.72
N LYS A 334 1.19 1.41 26.20
CA LYS A 334 2.40 2.04 26.74
C LYS A 334 2.22 2.57 28.15
N SER A 335 1.02 3.07 28.49
CA SER A 335 0.68 3.52 29.84
C SER A 335 0.66 2.38 30.87
N LYS A 336 0.17 1.19 30.48
CA LYS A 336 0.19 -0.01 31.34
C LYS A 336 1.60 -0.59 31.51
N ALA A 337 2.43 -0.58 30.45
CA ALA A 337 3.81 -1.06 30.50
C ALA A 337 4.73 -0.20 31.39
N LYS A 338 4.44 1.10 31.52
CA LYS A 338 5.21 2.03 32.37
C LYS A 338 4.86 1.96 33.86
N LYS A 339 3.89 1.12 34.25
CA LYS A 339 3.40 0.94 35.63
C LYS A 339 3.76 -0.43 36.24
N ARG A 340 4.57 -1.25 35.57
CA ARG A 340 5.08 -2.51 36.13
C ARG A 340 6.53 -2.39 36.55
#